data_AF-A0A815V5R9-F1
#
_entry.id   AF-A0A815V5R9-F1
#
_cell.length_a   1.000
_cell.length_b   1.000
_cell.length_c   1.000
_cell.angle_alpha   90.00
_cell.angle_beta   90.00
_cell.angle_gamma   90.00
#
_symmetry.space_group_name_H-M   'P 1'
#
loop_
_entity.id
_entity.type
_entity.pdbx_description
1 polymer ?
#
loop_
_entity_poly.entity_id
_entity_poly.type
_entity_poly.pdbx_seq_one_letter_code
_entity_poly.pdbx_strand_id
1 'polypeptide(L)'
;MELEEKWDKADNAAQEVETMVQDKILPCDLLDMITHHIPMIISLNELGSPIPEKTIKQLLFSYNIVMKAGTNSYGGVVLAINKKLNAIPINSPEPNIVAAETTINDETFIIASIYSPRNEKLSL
;
A
#
# COMPACT_ATOMS: atom_id res chain seq x y z
N MET A 1 -12.94 -32.53 -41.01
CA MET A 1 -14.10 -32.79 -40.13
C MET A 1 -13.67 -33.01 -38.67
N GLU A 2 -13.06 -34.13 -38.25
CA GLU A 2 -12.70 -34.32 -36.81
C GLU A 2 -11.59 -33.39 -36.28
N LEU A 3 -10.73 -32.85 -37.16
CA LEU A 3 -9.66 -31.94 -36.77
C LEU A 3 -10.19 -30.52 -36.51
N GLU A 4 -11.02 -29.98 -37.39
CA GLU A 4 -11.59 -28.62 -37.24
C GLU A 4 -12.43 -28.49 -35.96
N GLU A 5 -13.20 -29.53 -35.63
CA GLU A 5 -14.01 -29.55 -34.40
C GLU A 5 -13.16 -29.57 -33.11
N LYS A 6 -11.89 -30.00 -33.19
CA LYS A 6 -10.94 -29.94 -32.05
C LYS A 6 -10.32 -28.56 -31.89
N TRP A 7 -10.08 -27.84 -32.99
CA TRP A 7 -9.54 -26.48 -32.94
C TRP A 7 -10.58 -25.47 -32.44
N ASP A 8 -11.83 -25.59 -32.91
CA ASP A 8 -12.93 -24.73 -32.43
C ASP A 8 -13.20 -24.90 -30.93
N LYS A 9 -13.02 -26.12 -30.40
CA LYS A 9 -13.13 -26.38 -28.95
C LYS A 9 -11.95 -25.82 -28.16
N ALA A 10 -10.75 -25.80 -28.74
CA ALA A 10 -9.57 -25.24 -28.10
C ALA A 10 -9.63 -23.70 -28.04
N ASP A 11 -10.09 -23.06 -29.13
CA ASP A 11 -10.22 -21.61 -29.19
C ASP A 11 -11.32 -21.09 -28.26
N ASN A 12 -12.47 -21.78 -28.19
CA ASN A 12 -13.52 -21.44 -27.22
C ASN A 12 -13.05 -21.61 -25.77
N ALA A 13 -12.28 -22.66 -25.47
CA ALA A 13 -11.72 -22.86 -24.13
C ALA A 13 -10.68 -21.80 -23.77
N ALA A 14 -9.85 -21.35 -24.73
CA ALA A 14 -8.90 -20.27 -24.52
C ALA A 14 -9.62 -18.93 -24.26
N GLN A 15 -10.71 -18.67 -24.99
CA GLN A 15 -11.51 -17.46 -24.84
C GLN A 15 -12.28 -17.43 -23.51
N GLU A 16 -12.80 -18.58 -23.06
CA GLU A 16 -13.40 -18.73 -21.72
C GLU A 16 -12.37 -18.54 -20.60
N VAL A 17 -11.13 -19.02 -20.78
CA VAL A 17 -10.04 -18.79 -19.83
C VAL A 17 -9.65 -17.31 -19.78
N GLU A 18 -9.55 -16.62 -20.93
CA GLU A 18 -9.27 -15.17 -20.97
C GLU A 18 -10.37 -14.33 -20.33
N THR A 19 -11.65 -14.67 -20.55
CA THR A 19 -12.77 -13.98 -19.90
C THR A 19 -12.87 -14.28 -18.41
N MET A 20 -12.55 -15.52 -17.97
CA MET A 20 -12.45 -15.86 -16.56
C MET A 20 -11.26 -15.18 -15.83
N VAL A 21 -10.21 -14.80 -16.56
CA VAL A 21 -9.08 -14.02 -16.03
C VAL A 21 -9.41 -12.52 -15.98
N GLN A 22 -10.21 -12.00 -16.91
CA GLN A 22 -10.63 -10.58 -16.91
C GLN A 22 -11.63 -10.24 -15.79
N ASP A 23 -12.47 -11.18 -15.37
CA ASP A 23 -13.51 -10.92 -14.35
C ASP A 23 -13.11 -11.28 -12.91
N LYS A 24 -11.90 -11.80 -12.70
CA LYS A 24 -11.30 -11.88 -11.36
C LYS A 24 -10.32 -10.72 -11.22
N ILE A 25 -10.74 -9.66 -10.53
CA ILE A 25 -9.79 -8.77 -9.85
C ILE A 25 -9.00 -9.69 -8.90
N LEU A 26 -7.85 -10.19 -9.36
CA LEU A 26 -6.87 -10.82 -8.51
C LEU A 26 -6.62 -9.82 -7.38
N PRO A 27 -6.71 -10.23 -6.10
CA PRO A 27 -6.32 -9.33 -5.02
C PRO A 27 -4.90 -8.88 -5.32
N CYS A 28 -4.71 -7.61 -5.70
CA CYS A 28 -3.38 -7.06 -5.87
C CYS A 28 -2.75 -7.07 -4.48
N ASP A 29 -1.73 -7.90 -4.28
CA ASP A 29 -0.93 -7.83 -3.07
C ASP A 29 -0.17 -6.49 -3.08
N LEU A 30 0.14 -5.96 -1.90
CA LEU A 30 0.86 -4.71 -1.72
C LEU A 30 2.16 -4.69 -2.55
N LEU A 31 2.85 -5.84 -2.65
CA LEU A 31 4.05 -5.98 -3.48
C LEU A 31 3.77 -5.73 -4.96
N ASP A 32 2.67 -6.25 -5.49
CA ASP A 32 2.29 -6.04 -6.89
C ASP A 32 1.99 -4.55 -7.12
N MET A 33 1.27 -3.90 -6.21
CA MET A 33 1.02 -2.46 -6.32
C MET A 33 2.31 -1.63 -6.33
N ILE A 34 3.27 -1.96 -5.45
CA ILE A 34 4.55 -1.25 -5.37
C ILE A 34 5.37 -1.45 -6.64
N THR A 35 5.43 -2.67 -7.15
CA THR A 35 6.25 -3.01 -8.33
C THR A 35 5.67 -2.44 -9.63
N HIS A 36 4.34 -2.39 -9.76
CA HIS A 36 3.68 -1.87 -10.96
C HIS A 36 3.60 -0.33 -10.98
N HIS A 37 3.31 0.30 -9.84
CA HIS A 37 3.08 1.75 -9.80
C HIS A 37 4.30 2.56 -9.35
N ILE A 38 5.28 1.92 -8.70
CA ILE A 38 6.51 2.54 -8.20
C ILE A 38 6.20 3.88 -7.48
N PRO A 39 5.32 3.87 -6.47
CA PRO A 39 4.82 5.10 -5.87
C PRO A 39 5.95 5.89 -5.19
N MET A 40 5.84 7.22 -5.19
CA MET A 40 6.76 8.07 -4.45
C MET A 40 6.43 8.12 -2.95
N ILE A 41 5.15 7.93 -2.61
CA ILE A 41 4.61 8.00 -1.26
C ILE A 41 3.60 6.86 -1.11
N ILE A 42 3.67 6.12 -0.01
CA ILE A 42 2.71 5.09 0.38
C ILE A 42 2.20 5.40 1.78
N SER A 43 0.88 5.35 1.95
CA SER A 43 0.19 5.41 3.23
C SER A 43 -0.49 4.07 3.46
N LEU A 44 -0.22 3.44 4.61
CA LEU A 44 -0.89 2.22 5.06
C LEU A 44 -1.53 2.49 6.41
N ASN A 45 -2.81 2.15 6.53
CA ASN A 45 -3.62 2.35 7.74
C ASN A 45 -4.17 1.00 8.21
N GLU A 46 -4.77 0.98 9.40
CA GLU A 46 -5.42 -0.22 9.96
C GLU A 46 -4.47 -1.41 10.14
N LEU A 47 -3.21 -1.14 10.49
CA LEU A 47 -2.17 -2.15 10.69
C LEU A 47 -2.20 -2.79 12.09
N GLY A 48 -3.02 -2.26 13.00
CA GLY A 48 -3.22 -2.72 14.36
C GLY A 48 -2.07 -2.42 15.33
N SER A 49 -1.99 -3.27 16.37
CA SER A 49 -0.97 -3.23 17.42
C SER A 49 -0.65 -4.66 17.89
N PRO A 50 0.59 -5.15 17.73
CA PRO A 50 1.74 -4.46 17.13
C PRO A 50 1.64 -4.38 15.59
N ILE A 51 2.28 -3.37 15.00
CA ILE A 51 2.49 -3.30 13.55
C ILE A 51 3.45 -4.45 13.15
N PRO A 52 3.23 -5.12 11.99
CA PRO A 52 4.14 -6.14 11.48
C PRO A 52 5.44 -5.51 10.89
N GLU A 53 6.25 -4.87 11.74
CA GLU A 53 7.38 -4.02 11.32
C GLU A 53 8.36 -4.74 10.39
N LYS A 54 8.68 -6.00 10.69
CA LYS A 54 9.64 -6.79 9.90
C LYS A 54 9.15 -6.94 8.46
N THR A 55 7.89 -7.30 8.28
CA THR A 55 7.27 -7.46 6.95
C THR A 55 7.24 -6.13 6.20
N ILE A 56 6.86 -5.05 6.88
CA ILE A 56 6.80 -3.71 6.27
C ILE A 56 8.19 -3.23 5.84
N LYS A 57 9.20 -3.36 6.70
CA LYS A 57 10.59 -2.99 6.39
C LYS A 57 11.18 -3.84 5.24
N GLN A 58 10.77 -5.10 5.12
CA GLN A 58 11.19 -5.97 4.01
C GLN A 58 10.53 -5.58 2.69
N LEU A 59 9.21 -5.35 2.67
CA LEU A 59 8.48 -4.97 1.46
C LEU A 59 8.83 -3.54 0.99
N LEU A 60 9.06 -2.62 1.92
CA LEU A 60 9.29 -1.20 1.67
C LEU A 60 10.76 -0.78 1.86
N PHE A 61 11.71 -1.70 1.64
CA PHE A 61 13.14 -1.46 1.91
C PHE A 61 13.74 -0.24 1.16
N SER A 62 13.16 0.14 0.01
CA SER A 62 13.55 1.31 -0.79
C SER A 62 12.95 2.64 -0.31
N TYR A 63 12.19 2.63 0.79
CA TYR A 63 11.51 3.79 1.35
C TYR A 63 12.09 4.16 2.71
N ASN A 64 12.01 5.44 3.06
CA ASN A 64 12.11 5.93 4.43
C ASN A 64 10.74 5.68 5.09
N ILE A 65 10.72 4.97 6.21
CA ILE A 65 9.48 4.49 6.82
C ILE A 65 9.31 5.17 8.18
N VAL A 66 8.21 5.90 8.33
CA VAL A 66 7.72 6.45 9.60
C VAL A 66 6.49 5.64 9.97
N MET A 67 6.47 5.10 11.18
CA MET A 67 5.40 4.21 11.62
C MET A 67 5.03 4.47 13.06
N LYS A 68 3.75 4.26 13.38
CA LYS A 68 3.26 4.37 14.74
C LYS A 68 2.17 3.36 14.99
N ALA A 69 2.39 2.48 15.96
CA ALA A 69 1.42 1.48 16.36
C ALA A 69 0.14 2.13 16.86
N GLY A 70 -0.99 1.48 16.59
CA GLY A 70 -2.27 1.87 17.16
C GLY A 70 -2.34 1.51 18.65
N THR A 71 -3.43 1.94 19.28
CA THR A 71 -3.80 1.52 20.64
C THR A 71 -4.59 0.21 20.66
N ASN A 72 -5.03 -0.29 19.49
CA ASN A 72 -5.83 -1.51 19.32
C ASN A 72 -5.58 -2.16 17.95
N SER A 73 -6.33 -3.23 17.65
CA SER A 73 -6.22 -4.03 16.42
C SER A 73 -6.61 -3.31 15.13
N TYR A 74 -7.31 -2.18 15.22
CA TYR A 74 -7.80 -1.40 14.07
C TYR A 74 -7.01 -0.11 13.84
N GLY A 75 -6.11 0.26 14.75
CA GLY A 75 -5.26 1.45 14.59
C GLY A 75 -4.03 1.19 13.74
N GLY A 76 -2.96 1.95 13.98
CA GLY A 76 -1.65 1.70 13.38
C GLY A 76 -1.51 2.32 12.00
N VAL A 77 -0.46 3.10 11.82
CA VAL A 77 -0.23 3.85 10.59
C VAL A 77 1.23 3.76 10.16
N VAL A 78 1.44 3.68 8.85
CA VAL A 78 2.76 3.76 8.21
C VAL A 78 2.70 4.77 7.08
N LEU A 79 3.69 5.66 7.08
CA LEU A 79 4.03 6.53 5.96
C LEU A 79 5.40 6.08 5.44
N ALA A 80 5.42 5.62 4.19
CA ALA A 80 6.65 5.25 3.51
C ALA A 80 6.89 6.22 2.34
N ILE A 81 8.03 6.91 2.36
CA ILE A 81 8.40 7.90 1.35
C ILE A 81 9.63 7.41 0.63
N ASN A 82 9.62 7.45 -0.70
CA ASN A 82 10.74 6.99 -1.52
C ASN A 82 12.02 7.71 -1.09
N LYS A 83 13.11 6.96 -0.89
CA LYS A 83 14.39 7.50 -0.39
C LYS A 83 14.95 8.65 -1.24
N LYS A 84 14.55 8.75 -2.51
CA LYS A 84 14.92 9.85 -3.41
C LYS A 84 14.42 11.23 -2.96
N LEU A 85 13.38 11.30 -2.12
CA LEU A 85 12.80 12.56 -1.63
C LEU A 85 13.47 13.09 -0.35
N ASN A 86 14.50 12.41 0.20
CA ASN A 86 15.23 12.85 1.40
C ASN A 86 14.32 13.30 2.56
N ALA A 87 13.23 12.54 2.81
CA ALA A 87 12.25 12.94 3.81
C ALA A 87 12.74 12.76 5.25
N ILE A 88 12.40 13.72 6.12
CA ILE A 88 12.75 13.77 7.53
C ILE A 88 11.49 13.50 8.36
N PRO A 89 11.47 12.50 9.27
CA PRO A 89 10.31 12.24 10.11
C PRO A 89 9.96 13.42 11.02
N ILE A 90 8.67 13.74 11.13
CA ILE A 90 8.13 14.68 12.10
C ILE A 90 7.51 13.87 13.24
N ASN A 91 7.98 14.11 14.47
CA ASN A 91 7.43 13.45 15.65
C ASN A 91 6.02 13.98 15.95
N SER A 92 5.02 13.10 15.89
CA SER A 92 3.65 13.38 16.34
C SER A 92 3.36 12.65 17.65
N PRO A 93 2.74 13.30 18.65
CA PRO A 93 2.31 12.63 19.89
C PRO A 93 1.08 11.74 19.68
N GLU A 94 0.29 11.95 18.62
CA GLU A 94 -0.99 11.27 18.40
C GLU A 94 -0.85 9.84 17.88
N PRO A 95 -1.48 8.82 18.50
CA PRO A 95 -1.55 7.48 17.95
C PRO A 95 -2.40 7.54 16.66
N ASN A 96 -1.94 6.94 15.56
CA ASN A 96 -2.55 7.01 14.22
C ASN A 96 -2.21 8.25 13.36
N ILE A 97 -1.24 9.07 13.78
CA ILE A 97 -0.67 10.11 12.93
C ILE A 97 0.84 9.89 12.79
N VAL A 98 1.30 9.86 11.54
CA VAL A 98 2.72 9.95 11.20
C VAL A 98 2.89 11.01 10.11
N ALA A 99 3.98 11.75 10.18
CA ALA A 99 4.29 12.79 9.21
C ALA A 99 5.78 12.84 8.92
N ALA A 100 6.12 13.43 7.79
CA ALA A 100 7.48 13.74 7.41
C ALA A 100 7.52 15.03 6.58
N GLU A 101 8.65 15.70 6.67
CA GLU A 101 8.98 16.85 5.83
C GLU A 101 9.86 16.40 4.66
N THR A 102 9.65 16.97 3.48
CA THR A 102 10.54 16.79 2.32
C THR A 102 10.66 18.11 1.56
N THR A 103 11.81 18.34 0.94
CA THR A 103 12.02 19.49 0.06
C THR A 103 12.15 19.03 -1.38
N ILE A 104 11.33 19.61 -2.26
CA ILE A 104 11.30 19.32 -3.70
C ILE A 104 11.37 20.66 -4.42
N ASN A 105 12.39 20.87 -5.26
CA ASN A 105 12.58 22.12 -6.03
C ASN A 105 12.53 23.39 -5.15
N ASP A 106 13.25 23.37 -4.03
CA ASP A 106 13.30 24.46 -3.05
C ASP A 106 11.98 24.78 -2.32
N GLU A 107 10.94 23.96 -2.53
CA GLU A 107 9.68 24.02 -1.79
C GLU A 107 9.60 22.91 -0.75
N THR A 108 9.18 23.28 0.46
CA THR A 108 9.00 22.33 1.57
C THR A 108 7.57 21.83 1.63
N PHE A 109 7.43 20.50 1.67
CA PHE A 109 6.16 19.80 1.78
C PHE A 109 6.11 19.01 3.10
N ILE A 110 4.96 19.09 3.76
CA ILE A 110 4.62 18.19 4.86
C ILE A 110 3.68 17.12 4.31
N ILE A 111 4.08 15.86 4.46
CA ILE A 111 3.28 14.71 4.09
C ILE A 111 2.85 14.03 5.38
N ALA A 112 1.54 13.85 5.55
CA ALA A 112 0.98 13.18 6.71
C ALA A 112 0.11 11.99 6.29
N SER A 113 0.25 10.88 7.02
CA SER A 113 -0.70 9.77 7.00
C SER A 113 -1.48 9.82 8.30
N ILE A 114 -2.79 9.98 8.17
CA ILE A 114 -3.72 10.14 9.30
C ILE A 114 -4.78 9.07 9.14
N TYR A 115 -4.93 8.25 10.18
CA TYR A 115 -6.04 7.31 10.26
C TYR A 115 -7.01 7.73 11.38
N SER A 116 -8.27 7.94 11.00
CA SER A 116 -9.36 8.33 11.90
C SER A 116 -10.42 7.22 11.90
N PRO A 117 -10.42 6.34 12.91
CA PRO A 117 -11.40 5.25 13.00
C PRO A 117 -12.80 5.82 13.26
N ARG A 118 -13.83 5.28 12.58
CA ARG A 118 -15.23 5.78 12.71
C ARG A 118 -15.76 5.85 14.15
N ASN A 119 -15.28 4.96 15.02
CA ASN A 119 -15.82 4.78 16.37
C ASN A 119 -14.87 5.22 17.49
N GLU A 120 -13.70 5.76 17.14
CA GLU A 120 -12.72 6.23 18.13
C GLU A 120 -12.60 7.73 18.01
N LYS A 121 -12.99 8.44 19.06
CA LYS A 121 -12.63 9.85 19.19
C LYS A 121 -11.11 9.91 19.29
N LEU A 122 -10.45 10.40 18.25
CA LEU A 122 -9.10 10.94 18.40
C LEU A 122 -9.21 12.04 19.47
N SER A 123 -8.51 11.84 20.59
CA SER A 123 -8.42 12.84 21.65
C SER A 123 -7.60 14.00 21.10
N LEU A 124 -8.27 15.04 20.62
CA LEU A 124 -7.66 16.35 20.37
C LEU A 124 -7.33 17.06 21.68
#